data_AF-A0A1E7XCP6-F1
#
_entry.id   AF-A0A1E7XCP6-F1
#
_cell.length_a   1.000
_cell.length_b   1.000
_cell.length_c   1.000
_cell.angle_alpha   90.00
_cell.angle_beta   90.00
_cell.angle_gamma   90.00
#
_symmetry.space_group_name_H-M   'P 1'
#
loop_
_entity.id
_entity.type
_entity.pdbx_description
1 polymer ?
#
loop_
_entity_poly.entity_id
_entity_poly.type
_entity_poly.pdbx_seq_one_letter_code
_entity_poly.pdbx_strand_id
1 'polypeptide(L)'
;MKTKNTVLLGIASLTLGGLITFSGSSTASAHTWWDGTPSNVRGYWRTRQVYIPAYGFSTHAAFKAKAHSVTFMYTQSAPFHLTGTYWRKTGAHSYTIHGAWAADSGVDHRLTVKKLSRNVIRIYIDGHKSTRSTPFPNKFYRG
;
A
#
# COMPACT_ATOMS: atom_id res chain seq x y z
N MET A 1 -42.50 11.79 34.99
CA MET A 1 -42.86 12.53 36.23
C MET A 1 -41.66 12.54 37.16
N LYS A 2 -41.28 13.75 37.61
CA LYS A 2 -40.57 14.11 38.85
C LYS A 2 -39.12 13.61 39.06
N THR A 3 -38.20 14.53 38.81
CA THR A 3 -36.91 14.69 39.49
C THR A 3 -37.08 14.92 40.99
N LYS A 4 -36.08 14.52 41.79
CA LYS A 4 -35.53 15.23 42.97
C LYS A 4 -34.50 14.35 43.70
N ASN A 5 -33.24 14.78 43.78
CA ASN A 5 -32.61 15.14 45.05
C ASN A 5 -31.21 15.74 44.83
N THR A 6 -31.10 16.98 45.25
CA THR A 6 -29.91 17.81 45.39
C THR A 6 -29.17 17.46 46.68
N VAL A 7 -27.85 17.25 46.66
CA VAL A 7 -26.99 17.46 47.85
C VAL A 7 -25.61 17.99 47.42
N LEU A 8 -25.41 19.27 47.79
CA LEU A 8 -24.20 19.98 48.23
C LEU A 8 -22.80 19.72 47.63
N LEU A 9 -22.32 20.76 46.94
CA LEU A 9 -21.12 21.57 47.26
C LEU A 9 -20.06 20.94 48.19
N GLY A 10 -18.87 20.77 47.63
CA GLY A 10 -17.60 20.78 48.36
C GLY A 10 -16.55 21.53 47.53
N ILE A 11 -16.36 22.82 47.79
CA ILE A 11 -15.22 23.60 47.29
C ILE A 11 -14.21 23.65 48.43
N ALA A 12 -13.04 23.06 48.21
CA ALA A 12 -11.82 23.38 48.94
C ALA A 12 -10.68 23.54 47.92
N SER A 13 -10.43 24.80 47.60
CA SER A 13 -9.15 25.41 47.20
C SER A 13 -7.95 24.85 48.01
N LEU A 14 -6.67 24.86 47.63
CA LEU A 14 -5.85 25.56 46.63
C LEU A 14 -4.46 24.91 46.80
N THR A 15 -3.75 24.55 45.73
CA THR A 15 -2.30 24.85 45.59
C THR A 15 -1.83 24.56 44.17
N LEU A 16 -1.73 25.66 43.43
CA LEU A 16 -0.76 26.02 42.40
C LEU A 16 0.40 25.02 42.18
N GLY A 17 0.48 24.47 40.97
CA GLY A 17 1.64 23.71 40.51
C GLY A 17 1.53 23.37 39.03
N GLY A 18 2.08 24.24 38.18
CA GLY A 18 2.64 23.88 36.87
C GLY A 18 1.68 23.49 35.74
N LEU A 19 1.42 24.45 34.86
CA LEU A 19 1.32 24.32 33.39
C LEU A 19 1.17 22.90 32.79
N ILE A 20 -0.04 22.64 32.29
CA ILE A 20 -0.36 22.17 30.93
C ILE A 20 0.80 21.51 30.16
N THR A 21 0.75 20.18 30.02
CA THR A 21 0.77 19.51 28.70
C THR A 21 0.11 18.13 28.81
N PHE A 22 -1.20 18.07 28.53
CA PHE A 22 -1.81 16.88 27.96
C PHE A 22 -1.35 16.77 26.51
N SER A 23 -0.61 15.73 26.14
CA SER A 23 -0.68 15.05 24.82
C SER A 23 0.52 14.12 24.61
N GLY A 24 0.69 13.14 25.48
CA GLY A 24 1.38 11.91 25.13
C GLY A 24 0.43 10.96 24.41
N SER A 25 -0.20 11.38 23.31
CA SER A 25 -0.83 10.43 22.39
C SER A 25 0.30 9.60 21.79
N SER A 26 0.54 8.42 22.37
CA SER A 26 1.20 7.35 21.64
C SER A 26 0.38 7.17 20.36
N THR A 27 0.91 7.70 19.26
CA THR A 27 0.43 7.38 17.93
C THR A 27 0.83 5.93 17.69
N ALA A 28 0.08 5.01 18.31
CA ALA A 28 -0.04 3.66 17.82
C ALA A 28 -0.50 3.83 16.38
N SER A 29 0.45 3.69 15.45
CA SER A 29 0.17 3.72 14.03
C SER A 29 -0.66 2.48 13.75
N ALA A 30 -1.97 2.59 13.96
CA ALA A 30 -2.92 1.55 13.63
C ALA A 30 -2.74 1.31 12.15
N HIS A 31 -2.06 0.20 11.81
CA HIS A 31 -1.76 -0.15 10.44
C HIS A 31 -3.09 -0.33 9.72
N THR A 32 -3.52 0.72 9.03
CA THR A 32 -4.82 0.74 8.37
C THR A 32 -4.71 -0.16 7.16
N TRP A 33 -5.23 -1.37 7.30
CA TRP A 33 -5.50 -2.24 6.18
C TRP A 33 -6.65 -1.63 5.39
N TRP A 34 -6.43 -1.44 4.10
CA TRP A 34 -7.41 -0.93 3.16
C TRP A 34 -8.19 -2.11 2.65
N ASP A 35 -9.50 -2.02 2.83
CA ASP A 35 -10.43 -2.90 2.13
C ASP A 35 -10.50 -2.46 0.67
N GLY A 36 -10.14 -3.38 -0.23
CA GLY A 36 -10.00 -3.12 -1.66
C GLY A 36 -8.70 -2.42 -2.06
N THR A 37 -8.72 -1.78 -3.24
CA THR A 37 -7.52 -1.22 -3.88
C THR A 37 -7.47 0.30 -3.75
N PRO A 38 -6.40 0.87 -3.18
CA PRO A 38 -6.27 2.32 -3.06
C PRO A 38 -6.37 3.00 -4.45
N SER A 39 -7.25 3.99 -4.55
CA SER A 39 -7.54 4.71 -5.80
C SER A 39 -6.28 5.29 -6.47
N ASN A 40 -5.30 5.69 -5.64
CA ASN A 40 -4.04 6.24 -6.08
C ASN A 40 -3.19 5.32 -6.95
N VAL A 41 -3.30 4.00 -6.76
CA VAL A 41 -2.50 2.96 -7.43
C VAL A 41 -3.34 2.03 -8.29
N ARG A 42 -4.67 2.12 -8.21
CA ARG A 42 -5.62 1.41 -9.07
C ARG A 42 -5.42 1.79 -10.54
N GLY A 43 -5.49 0.82 -11.44
CA GLY A 43 -5.36 1.01 -12.88
C GLY A 43 -4.29 0.13 -13.53
N TYR A 44 -3.99 0.43 -14.79
CA TYR A 44 -2.95 -0.22 -15.57
C TYR A 44 -1.70 0.67 -15.64
N TRP A 45 -0.56 0.04 -15.45
CA TRP A 45 0.74 0.69 -15.41
C TRP A 45 1.74 -0.15 -16.18
N ARG A 46 2.63 0.47 -16.94
CA ARG A 46 3.64 -0.23 -17.75
C ARG A 46 4.98 0.47 -17.69
N THR A 47 6.05 -0.29 -17.83
CA THR A 47 7.37 0.30 -18.05
C THR A 47 7.45 0.92 -19.43
N ARG A 48 8.52 1.68 -19.69
CA ARG A 48 8.90 1.96 -21.08
C ARG A 48 9.24 0.65 -21.79
N GLN A 49 9.13 0.65 -23.11
CA GLN A 49 9.63 -0.45 -23.92
C GLN A 49 11.15 -0.55 -23.79
N VAL A 50 11.63 -1.78 -23.72
CA VAL A 50 13.05 -2.14 -23.70
C VAL A 50 13.24 -3.18 -24.79
N TYR A 51 14.25 -2.97 -25.65
CA TYR A 51 14.67 -3.96 -26.63
C TYR A 51 15.46 -5.07 -25.93
N ILE A 52 15.09 -6.33 -26.17
CA ILE A 52 15.77 -7.48 -25.57
C ILE A 52 16.48 -8.26 -26.68
N PRO A 53 17.81 -8.11 -26.84
CA PRO A 53 18.56 -8.73 -27.94
C PRO A 53 18.39 -10.25 -28.02
N ALA A 54 18.33 -10.93 -26.87
CA ALA A 54 18.16 -12.38 -26.79
C ALA A 54 16.84 -12.90 -27.39
N TYR A 55 15.83 -12.03 -27.53
CA TYR A 55 14.53 -12.39 -28.12
C TYR A 55 14.22 -11.64 -29.42
N GLY A 56 15.05 -10.68 -29.84
CA GLY A 56 14.88 -9.94 -31.09
C GLY A 56 13.69 -8.98 -31.15
N PHE A 57 13.11 -8.58 -30.01
CA PHE A 57 11.96 -7.66 -29.98
C PHE A 57 11.98 -6.68 -28.80
N SER A 58 11.18 -5.61 -28.94
CA SER A 58 10.91 -4.61 -27.90
C SER A 58 9.65 -4.94 -27.12
N THR A 59 9.68 -4.77 -25.81
CA THR A 59 8.62 -5.22 -24.90
C THR A 59 8.65 -4.45 -23.58
N HIS A 60 7.65 -4.61 -22.73
CA HIS A 60 7.51 -3.90 -21.45
C HIS A 60 7.02 -4.84 -20.34
N ALA A 61 7.32 -4.48 -19.09
CA ALA A 61 6.65 -5.06 -17.93
C ALA A 61 5.36 -4.29 -17.63
N ALA A 62 4.36 -4.98 -17.09
CA ALA A 62 3.08 -4.37 -16.77
C ALA A 62 2.59 -4.75 -15.37
N PHE A 63 1.85 -3.82 -14.77
CA PHE A 63 1.20 -3.97 -13.47
C PHE A 63 -0.23 -3.47 -13.58
N LYS A 64 -1.18 -4.28 -13.13
CA LYS A 64 -2.60 -3.95 -13.13
C LYS A 64 -3.14 -4.16 -11.73
N ALA A 65 -3.67 -3.11 -11.13
CA ALA A 65 -4.36 -3.17 -9.85
C ALA A 65 -5.85 -2.93 -10.07
N LYS A 66 -6.67 -3.90 -9.69
CA LYS A 66 -8.13 -3.85 -9.65
C LYS A 66 -8.61 -4.19 -8.24
N ALA A 67 -9.88 -3.94 -7.94
CA ALA A 67 -10.47 -4.34 -6.67
C ALA A 67 -10.15 -5.82 -6.36
N HIS A 68 -9.55 -6.05 -5.19
CA HIS A 68 -9.16 -7.36 -4.66
C HIS A 68 -8.25 -8.22 -5.57
N SER A 69 -7.62 -7.63 -6.59
CA SER A 69 -6.73 -8.38 -7.48
C SER A 69 -5.60 -7.53 -8.05
N VAL A 70 -4.44 -8.16 -8.19
CA VAL A 70 -3.24 -7.55 -8.77
C VAL A 70 -2.65 -8.51 -9.78
N THR A 71 -2.36 -8.00 -10.97
CA THR A 71 -1.62 -8.73 -11.99
C THR A 71 -0.30 -8.04 -12.24
N PHE A 72 0.77 -8.81 -12.22
CA PHE A 72 2.11 -8.36 -12.59
C PHE A 72 2.61 -9.22 -13.77
N MET A 73 3.11 -8.60 -14.84
CA MET A 73 3.50 -9.26 -16.09
C MET A 73 4.91 -8.87 -16.50
N TYR A 74 5.71 -9.86 -16.92
CA TYR A 74 6.98 -9.67 -17.61
C TYR A 74 6.93 -10.37 -18.96
N THR A 75 7.26 -9.66 -20.04
CA THR A 75 7.61 -10.26 -21.35
C THR A 75 6.68 -11.39 -21.79
N GLN A 76 7.10 -12.63 -21.53
CA GLN A 76 6.62 -13.93 -21.97
C GLN A 76 6.45 -14.88 -20.76
N SER A 77 6.68 -14.40 -19.53
CA SER A 77 6.44 -15.22 -18.36
C SER A 77 4.94 -15.31 -18.10
N ALA A 78 4.50 -16.42 -17.50
CA ALA A 78 3.19 -16.48 -16.89
C ALA A 78 3.04 -15.26 -15.96
N PRO A 79 1.94 -14.49 -16.08
CA PRO A 79 1.73 -13.37 -15.19
C PRO A 79 1.58 -13.86 -13.76
N PHE A 80 2.11 -13.06 -12.86
CA PHE A 80 1.88 -13.20 -11.44
C PHE A 80 0.51 -12.60 -11.10
N HIS A 81 -0.41 -13.44 -10.64
CA HIS A 81 -1.81 -13.07 -10.43
C HIS A 81 -2.19 -13.25 -8.97
N LEU A 82 -2.27 -12.14 -8.24
CA LEU A 82 -2.77 -12.12 -6.87
C LEU A 82 -4.28 -11.95 -6.84
N THR A 83 -4.92 -12.79 -6.05
CA THR A 83 -6.35 -12.70 -5.69
C THR A 83 -6.51 -12.45 -4.20
N GLY A 84 -7.69 -11.98 -3.79
CA GLY A 84 -7.97 -11.68 -2.38
C GLY A 84 -7.06 -10.58 -1.82
N THR A 85 -6.60 -9.66 -2.67
CA THR A 85 -5.53 -8.75 -2.25
C THR A 85 -5.97 -7.80 -1.17
N TYR A 86 -5.14 -7.62 -0.15
CA TYR A 86 -5.33 -6.66 0.93
C TYR A 86 -4.12 -5.71 0.99
N TRP A 87 -4.38 -4.45 1.30
CA TRP A 87 -3.41 -3.37 1.11
C TRP A 87 -3.10 -2.67 2.43
N ARG A 88 -1.84 -2.60 2.82
CA ARG A 88 -1.39 -1.85 4.00
C ARG A 88 -0.71 -0.56 3.56
N LYS A 89 -1.15 0.57 4.08
CA LYS A 89 -0.40 1.82 3.89
C LYS A 89 0.91 1.75 4.69
N THR A 90 2.03 1.94 4.01
CA THR A 90 3.38 1.91 4.62
C THR A 90 4.07 3.27 4.63
N GLY A 91 3.48 4.27 3.99
CA GLY A 91 3.98 5.64 4.02
C GLY A 91 3.14 6.57 3.13
N ALA A 92 3.66 7.77 2.90
CA ALA A 92 3.05 8.72 1.97
C ALA A 92 2.99 8.11 0.56
N HIS A 93 1.76 7.85 0.09
CA HIS A 93 1.44 7.19 -1.17
C HIS A 93 2.20 5.87 -1.44
N SER A 94 2.56 5.16 -0.36
CA SER A 94 3.23 3.87 -0.40
C SER A 94 2.33 2.82 0.24
N TYR A 95 2.15 1.71 -0.45
CA TYR A 95 1.26 0.64 -0.03
C TYR A 95 1.92 -0.71 -0.26
N THR A 96 1.86 -1.58 0.74
CA THR A 96 2.25 -2.98 0.62
C THR A 96 1.00 -3.81 0.37
N ILE A 97 1.06 -4.67 -0.62
CA ILE A 97 0.02 -5.58 -1.06
C ILE A 97 0.41 -6.95 -0.57
N HIS A 98 -0.57 -7.64 -0.03
CA HIS A 98 -0.53 -9.07 0.17
C HIS A 98 -1.66 -9.71 -0.65
N GLY A 99 -1.47 -10.96 -1.06
CA GLY A 99 -2.43 -11.71 -1.84
C GLY A 99 -1.88 -13.08 -2.17
N ALA A 100 -2.79 -14.03 -2.37
CA ALA A 100 -2.45 -15.40 -2.71
C ALA A 100 -2.21 -15.53 -4.23
N TRP A 101 -1.16 -16.27 -4.61
CA TRP A 101 -0.97 -16.67 -6.01
C TRP A 101 -1.36 -18.14 -6.19
N ALA A 102 -2.41 -18.38 -6.97
CA ALA A 102 -2.91 -19.74 -7.18
C ALA A 102 -1.89 -20.68 -7.84
N ALA A 103 -0.96 -20.15 -8.65
CA ALA A 103 0.07 -20.97 -9.31
C ALA A 103 1.19 -21.43 -8.37
N ASP A 104 1.27 -20.85 -7.17
CA ASP A 104 2.23 -21.22 -6.12
C ASP A 104 1.48 -21.74 -4.89
N SER A 105 0.50 -22.63 -5.10
CA SER A 105 -0.30 -23.26 -4.03
C SER A 105 -1.01 -22.27 -3.09
N GLY A 106 -1.27 -21.04 -3.55
CA GLY A 106 -1.92 -20.01 -2.73
C GLY A 106 -0.99 -19.33 -1.73
N VAL A 107 0.34 -19.44 -1.90
CA VAL A 107 1.32 -18.70 -1.10
C VAL A 107 1.01 -17.20 -1.15
N ASP A 108 1.06 -16.57 0.03
CA ASP A 108 0.90 -15.13 0.17
C ASP A 108 2.19 -14.43 -0.22
N HIS A 109 2.13 -13.57 -1.23
CA HIS A 109 3.28 -12.81 -1.67
C HIS A 109 3.14 -11.34 -1.35
N ARG A 110 4.30 -10.70 -1.17
CA ARG A 110 4.35 -9.29 -0.79
C ARG A 110 4.86 -8.42 -1.92
N LEU A 111 4.06 -7.44 -2.32
CA LEU A 111 4.48 -6.38 -3.24
C LEU A 111 4.39 -5.03 -2.54
N THR A 112 5.25 -4.08 -2.89
CA THR A 112 5.13 -2.70 -2.43
C THR A 112 5.07 -1.75 -3.61
N VAL A 113 4.06 -0.90 -3.64
CA VAL A 113 3.83 0.11 -4.67
C VAL A 113 3.93 1.50 -4.05
N LYS A 114 4.83 2.31 -4.59
CA LYS A 114 5.00 3.71 -4.20
C LYS A 114 4.64 4.61 -5.37
N LYS A 115 3.63 5.46 -5.20
CA LYS A 115 3.30 6.50 -6.16
C LYS A 115 4.31 7.64 -6.05
N LEU A 116 4.90 8.00 -7.18
CA LEU A 116 5.89 9.07 -7.29
C LEU A 116 5.27 10.36 -7.83
N SER A 117 4.28 10.23 -8.73
CA SER A 117 3.50 11.35 -9.27
C SER A 117 2.13 10.84 -9.74
N ARG A 118 1.31 11.72 -10.32
CA ARG A 118 -0.02 11.36 -10.88
C ARG A 118 0.07 10.14 -11.81
N ASN A 119 1.11 10.09 -12.65
CA ASN A 119 1.25 9.12 -13.73
C ASN A 119 2.45 8.18 -13.58
N VAL A 120 3.11 8.17 -12.42
CA VAL A 120 4.31 7.35 -12.19
C VAL A 120 4.23 6.63 -10.85
N ILE A 121 4.46 5.32 -10.89
CA ILE A 121 4.64 4.48 -9.70
C ILE A 121 5.97 3.74 -9.78
N ARG A 122 6.44 3.26 -8.62
CA ARG A 122 7.55 2.33 -8.49
C ARG A 122 7.10 1.09 -7.73
N ILE A 123 7.52 -0.07 -8.20
CA ILE A 123 7.11 -1.37 -7.66
C ILE A 123 8.31 -2.13 -7.12
N TYR A 124 8.09 -2.81 -6.00
CA TYR A 124 9.02 -3.68 -5.31
C TYR A 124 8.35 -5.02 -5.04
N ILE A 125 9.05 -6.13 -5.21
CA ILE A 125 8.61 -7.47 -4.84
C ILE A 125 9.52 -7.92 -3.70
N ASP A 126 8.92 -8.31 -2.57
CA ASP A 126 9.61 -8.73 -1.35
C ASP A 126 10.68 -7.75 -0.82
N GLY A 127 10.54 -6.47 -1.14
CA GLY A 127 11.46 -5.41 -0.71
C GLY A 127 12.60 -5.14 -1.70
N HIS A 128 12.73 -5.94 -2.75
CA HIS A 128 13.65 -5.69 -3.85
C HIS A 128 12.95 -5.00 -5.02
N LYS A 129 13.71 -4.35 -5.91
CA LYS A 129 13.14 -3.82 -7.17
C LYS A 129 12.42 -4.97 -7.87
N SER A 130 11.17 -4.78 -8.27
CA SER A 130 10.38 -5.86 -8.90
C SER A 130 11.14 -6.47 -10.10
N THR A 131 11.90 -5.62 -10.79
CA THR A 131 12.64 -5.94 -12.01
C THR A 131 14.15 -6.19 -11.77
N ARG A 132 14.59 -6.51 -10.55
CA ARG A 132 16.02 -6.57 -10.18
C ARG A 132 16.87 -7.41 -11.13
N SER A 133 16.35 -8.56 -11.57
CA SER A 133 17.05 -9.52 -12.42
C SER A 133 16.55 -9.51 -13.86
N THR A 134 15.87 -8.44 -14.29
CA THR A 134 15.29 -8.30 -15.63
C THR A 134 15.78 -7.00 -16.29
N PRO A 135 15.72 -6.90 -17.63
CA PRO A 135 16.12 -5.67 -18.32
C PRO A 135 15.13 -4.50 -18.11
N PHE A 136 14.01 -4.74 -17.44
CA PHE A 136 12.97 -3.73 -17.26
C PHE A 136 13.32 -2.75 -16.14
N PRO A 137 12.95 -1.47 -16.26
CA PRO A 137 13.02 -0.54 -15.14
C PRO A 137 11.91 -0.85 -14.12
N ASN A 138 12.13 -0.52 -12.86
CA ASN A 138 11.10 -0.66 -11.82
C ASN A 138 10.13 0.55 -11.73
N LYS A 139 10.27 1.53 -12.64
CA LYS A 139 9.36 2.67 -12.78
C LYS A 139 8.30 2.32 -13.82
N PHE A 140 7.04 2.44 -13.42
CA PHE A 140 5.88 2.20 -14.27
C PHE A 140 5.13 3.51 -14.47
N TYR A 141 4.63 3.68 -15.68
CA TYR A 141 3.88 4.84 -16.14
C TYR A 141 2.44 4.43 -16.34
N ARG A 142 1.52 5.37 -16.12
CA ARG A 142 0.10 5.14 -16.40
C ARG A 142 -0.06 4.74 -17.87
N GLY A 143 -0.70 3.61 -18.10
CA GLY A 143 -1.02 3.12 -19.44
C GLY A 143 -2.46 3.42 -19.84
#